data_AF-A8UFD8-F1
#
_entry.id   AF-A8UFD8-F1
#
_cell.length_a   1.000
_cell.length_b   1.000
_cell.length_c   1.000
_cell.angle_alpha   90.00
_cell.angle_beta   90.00
_cell.angle_gamma   90.00
#
_symmetry.space_group_name_H-M   'P 1'
#
loop_
_entity.id
_entity.type
_entity.pdbx_description
1 polymer ?
#
loop_
_entity_poly.entity_id
_entity_poly.type
_entity_poly.pdbx_seq_one_letter_code
_entity_poly.pdbx_strand_id
1 'polypeptide(L)'
;MKNIITLLSIVFTCFLITAQNKTEELDTELLKTYTNYFTIDNNKINGEGAKVLKNLINNSQFVVYGEMHGSKQTSIINEALMPLLADSGFKHFAIEVGPHSANKLTQLSTPNNKTIEQLKHFNKSYTVSEGEQTAVPIPFFDNVSDAKFLQAARKNGMDLWGIDQEFYFSAFFLMDELTKTAKNKANYDHIVQLQNQAKGIMFKHFMGEFKKENEGAYNLIMKEPVVNDYLNAFGASNKKAQAIINDLKISWKIYIDWRNDSHVDRISYMRNNFMKHYNQALKSEKQPKVYTKIGSLHAKKIVSNGAYDIGELVESLAQKNGTQATTIGSWRPYEIAEDGRLINNFDKYKRSYKRYKIFMPLAKQDQWAIVDLKAIRTAIENNEISLPKDGSYHKLRQLIYAYDYQLILPADHQTTPNR
;
A
#
# COMPACT_ATOMS: atom_id res chain seq x y z
N MET A 1 64.23 27.84 64.56
CA MET A 1 64.96 27.11 63.49
C MET A 1 64.21 25.83 63.15
N LYS A 2 63.97 25.62 61.84
CA LYS A 2 63.56 24.38 61.16
C LYS A 2 62.09 23.91 61.29
N ASN A 3 61.29 24.53 60.42
CA ASN A 3 60.18 24.02 59.60
C ASN A 3 59.89 22.51 59.69
N ILE A 4 58.66 22.19 60.11
CA ILE A 4 57.99 20.91 59.88
C ILE A 4 56.91 21.10 58.81
N ILE A 5 56.96 20.17 57.87
CA ILE A 5 56.13 19.91 56.70
C ILE A 5 54.66 19.71 57.08
N THR A 6 53.72 20.30 56.34
CA THR A 6 52.48 19.58 56.00
C THR A 6 51.92 20.06 54.66
N LEU A 7 52.13 19.22 53.64
CA LEU A 7 51.53 19.30 52.31
C LEU A 7 50.11 18.72 52.42
N LEU A 8 49.07 19.55 52.29
CA LEU A 8 47.69 19.09 52.25
C LEU A 8 47.29 18.83 50.79
N SER A 9 47.47 17.59 50.33
CA SER A 9 46.92 17.11 49.08
C SER A 9 45.42 16.86 49.26
N ILE A 10 44.58 17.82 48.84
CA ILE A 10 43.14 17.62 48.70
C ILE A 10 42.92 16.80 47.41
N VAL A 11 42.81 15.49 47.55
CA VAL A 11 42.30 14.61 46.50
C VAL A 11 40.79 14.77 46.47
N PHE A 12 40.29 15.58 45.54
CA PHE A 12 38.87 15.71 45.25
C PHE A 12 38.44 14.50 44.42
N THR A 13 38.11 13.38 45.07
CA THR A 13 37.52 12.22 44.40
C THR A 13 36.06 12.55 44.08
N CYS A 14 35.82 13.16 42.92
CA CYS A 14 34.50 13.18 42.31
C CYS A 14 34.11 11.74 41.97
N PHE A 15 33.48 11.04 42.92
CA PHE A 15 32.64 9.90 42.61
C PHE A 15 31.44 10.41 41.80
N LEU A 16 31.61 10.53 40.48
CA LEU A 16 30.52 10.49 39.54
C LEU A 16 29.89 9.10 39.68
N ILE A 17 28.94 8.96 40.62
CA ILE A 17 27.96 7.90 40.61
C ILE A 17 27.13 8.17 39.35
N THR A 18 27.62 7.69 38.21
CA THR A 18 26.75 7.45 37.07
C THR A 18 25.81 6.36 37.55
N ALA A 19 24.59 6.75 37.92
CA ALA A 19 23.51 5.78 37.98
C ALA A 19 23.52 5.11 36.61
N GLN A 20 23.97 3.85 36.55
CA GLN A 20 23.74 3.02 35.38
C GLN A 20 22.23 2.87 35.31
N ASN A 21 21.57 3.79 34.61
CA ASN A 21 20.19 3.63 34.21
C ASN A 21 20.18 2.33 33.42
N LYS A 22 19.65 1.29 34.07
CA LYS A 22 19.53 -0.03 33.47
C LYS A 22 18.63 0.16 32.25
N THR A 23 19.21 0.07 31.06
CA THR A 23 18.46 0.10 29.80
C THR A 23 17.35 -0.93 29.89
N GLU A 24 16.11 -0.49 29.75
CA GLU A 24 14.94 -1.36 29.82
C GLU A 24 14.88 -2.21 28.54
N GLU A 25 14.58 -3.49 28.65
CA GLU A 25 14.38 -4.33 27.47
C GLU A 25 12.97 -4.11 26.93
N LEU A 26 12.82 -3.94 25.61
CA LEU A 26 11.52 -3.73 24.98
C LEU A 26 10.65 -4.99 25.12
N ASP A 27 9.62 -4.88 25.94
CA ASP A 27 8.59 -5.90 26.12
C ASP A 27 7.18 -5.38 25.81
N THR A 28 6.16 -6.18 26.12
CA THR A 28 4.76 -5.81 25.90
C THR A 28 4.31 -4.66 26.80
N GLU A 29 4.75 -4.59 28.05
CA GLU A 29 4.32 -3.54 28.98
C GLU A 29 4.90 -2.19 28.55
N LEU A 30 6.17 -2.17 28.15
CA LEU A 30 6.79 -0.98 27.60
C LEU A 30 6.11 -0.55 26.29
N LEU A 31 5.79 -1.48 25.38
CA LEU A 31 5.05 -1.18 24.15
C LEU A 31 3.68 -0.53 24.42
N LYS A 32 2.97 -0.89 25.50
CA LYS A 32 1.69 -0.26 25.85
C LYS A 32 1.85 1.25 26.07
N THR A 33 2.98 1.70 26.60
CA THR A 33 3.25 3.14 26.83
C THR A 33 3.38 3.94 25.53
N TYR A 34 3.74 3.27 24.43
CA TYR A 34 3.80 3.84 23.08
C TYR A 34 2.53 3.59 22.25
N THR A 35 1.49 3.04 22.88
CA THR A 35 0.27 2.59 22.18
C THR A 35 -0.92 3.46 22.55
N ASN A 36 -1.61 3.96 21.53
CA ASN A 36 -2.86 4.70 21.68
C ASN A 36 -4.00 3.95 21.00
N TYR A 37 -5.18 3.96 21.62
CA TYR A 37 -6.37 3.29 21.10
C TYR A 37 -7.37 4.29 20.53
N PHE A 38 -8.17 3.83 19.57
CA PHE A 38 -9.25 4.62 19.00
C PHE A 38 -10.36 3.73 18.41
N THR A 39 -11.54 4.31 18.20
CA THR A 39 -12.67 3.72 17.46
C THR A 39 -12.99 4.56 16.23
N ILE A 40 -13.73 3.97 15.29
CA ILE A 40 -14.28 4.67 14.14
C ILE A 40 -15.79 4.48 14.14
N ASP A 41 -16.51 5.57 14.39
CA ASP A 41 -17.96 5.60 14.45
C ASP A 41 -18.48 6.65 13.48
N ASN A 42 -19.36 6.28 12.55
CA ASN A 42 -19.90 7.18 11.53
C ASN A 42 -18.81 7.98 10.79
N ASN A 43 -17.73 7.31 10.36
CA ASN A 43 -16.55 7.88 9.70
C ASN A 43 -15.80 8.93 10.53
N LYS A 44 -15.96 8.95 11.85
CA LYS A 44 -15.20 9.80 12.77
C LYS A 44 -14.29 8.95 13.62
N ILE A 45 -13.03 9.38 13.72
CA ILE A 45 -12.01 8.72 14.54
C ILE A 45 -12.07 9.32 15.95
N ASN A 46 -12.29 8.48 16.97
CA ASN A 46 -12.48 8.89 18.36
C ASN A 46 -11.44 8.26 19.29
N GLY A 47 -10.98 8.99 20.31
CA GLY A 47 -10.00 8.53 21.31
C GLY A 47 -8.59 9.11 21.11
N GLU A 48 -7.64 8.70 21.95
CA GLU A 48 -6.28 9.25 21.94
C GLU A 48 -5.53 8.96 20.63
N GLY A 49 -5.80 7.81 20.00
CA GLY A 49 -5.24 7.49 18.68
C GLY A 49 -5.67 8.48 17.58
N ALA A 50 -6.82 9.14 17.72
CA ALA A 50 -7.26 10.18 16.78
C ALA A 50 -6.32 11.40 16.79
N LYS A 51 -5.81 11.77 17.98
CA LYS A 51 -4.84 12.88 18.11
C LYS A 51 -3.51 12.51 17.44
N VAL A 52 -3.05 11.27 17.62
CA VAL A 52 -1.84 10.75 16.96
C VAL A 52 -1.99 10.82 15.43
N LEU A 53 -3.09 10.29 14.88
CA LEU A 53 -3.38 10.30 13.45
C LEU A 53 -3.48 11.73 12.89
N LYS A 54 -4.15 12.65 13.60
CA LYS A 54 -4.22 14.05 13.19
C LYS A 54 -2.86 14.72 13.20
N ASN A 55 -2.05 14.48 14.23
CA ASN A 55 -0.71 15.06 14.34
C ASN A 55 0.21 14.56 13.23
N LEU A 56 0.25 13.25 12.96
CA LEU A 56 1.10 12.72 11.89
C LEU A 56 0.68 13.24 10.50
N ILE A 57 -0.63 13.37 10.23
CA ILE A 57 -1.12 13.87 8.94
C ILE A 57 -0.77 15.36 8.77
N ASN A 58 -0.95 16.17 9.82
CA ASN A 58 -0.64 17.59 9.78
C ASN A 58 0.83 17.86 9.49
N ASN A 59 1.72 17.07 10.10
CA ASN A 59 3.16 17.30 10.05
C ASN A 59 3.87 16.62 8.87
N SER A 60 3.17 15.78 8.10
CA SER A 60 3.78 15.03 6.99
C SER A 60 3.45 15.63 5.64
N GLN A 61 4.45 15.71 4.75
CA GLN A 61 4.21 15.90 3.32
C GLN A 61 3.70 14.61 2.68
N PHE A 62 4.24 13.45 3.09
CA PHE A 62 3.87 12.15 2.56
C PHE A 62 3.35 11.25 3.67
N VAL A 63 2.23 10.58 3.45
CA VAL A 63 1.71 9.56 4.36
C VAL A 63 1.51 8.27 3.59
N VAL A 64 2.20 7.19 3.99
CA VAL A 64 2.10 5.87 3.36
C VAL A 64 1.40 4.91 4.30
N TYR A 65 0.22 4.46 3.92
CA TYR A 65 -0.53 3.41 4.58
C TYR A 65 -0.24 2.07 3.92
N GLY A 66 0.57 1.25 4.60
CA GLY A 66 0.86 -0.13 4.29
C GLY A 66 -0.24 -1.06 4.79
N GLU A 67 -0.89 -1.79 3.89
CA GLU A 67 -2.01 -2.70 4.24
C GLU A 67 -1.67 -4.20 4.13
N MET A 68 -2.57 -5.02 4.65
CA MET A 68 -2.85 -6.35 4.12
C MET A 68 -4.10 -6.25 3.25
N HIS A 69 -4.03 -6.74 1.99
CA HIS A 69 -5.16 -6.68 1.07
C HIS A 69 -6.38 -7.47 1.55
N GLY A 70 -7.57 -7.07 1.10
CA GLY A 70 -8.82 -7.78 1.38
C GLY A 70 -9.27 -7.64 2.83
N SER A 71 -9.12 -6.44 3.40
CA SER A 71 -9.55 -6.11 4.76
C SER A 71 -10.63 -5.04 4.75
N LYS A 72 -11.79 -5.35 5.34
CA LYS A 72 -12.88 -4.39 5.51
C LYS A 72 -12.47 -3.26 6.46
N GLN A 73 -11.75 -3.60 7.53
CA GLN A 73 -11.25 -2.61 8.49
C GLN A 73 -10.24 -1.64 7.85
N THR A 74 -9.44 -2.11 6.90
CA THR A 74 -8.60 -1.22 6.10
C THR A 74 -9.42 -0.21 5.29
N SER A 75 -10.48 -0.65 4.61
CA SER A 75 -11.36 0.27 3.88
C SER A 75 -12.01 1.30 4.82
N ILE A 76 -12.48 0.86 6.00
CA ILE A 76 -13.13 1.74 7.01
C ILE A 76 -12.18 2.83 7.50
N ILE A 77 -10.94 2.49 7.87
CA ILE A 77 -9.99 3.51 8.31
C ILE A 77 -9.61 4.45 7.17
N ASN A 78 -9.38 3.94 5.95
CA ASN A 78 -9.07 4.80 4.82
C ASN A 78 -10.22 5.78 4.54
N GLU A 79 -11.48 5.34 4.61
CA GLU A 79 -12.66 6.20 4.50
C GLU A 79 -12.67 7.31 5.56
N ALA A 80 -12.39 6.97 6.82
CA ALA A 80 -12.34 7.93 7.94
C ALA A 80 -11.15 8.90 7.89
N LEU A 81 -10.05 8.52 7.24
CA LEU A 81 -8.87 9.38 7.08
C LEU A 81 -9.06 10.44 5.99
N MET A 82 -9.92 10.22 4.99
CA MET A 82 -10.05 11.13 3.83
C MET A 82 -10.36 12.58 4.21
N PRO A 83 -11.32 12.88 5.13
CA PRO A 83 -11.57 14.26 5.56
C PRO A 83 -10.35 14.88 6.26
N LEU A 84 -9.67 14.12 7.14
CA LEU A 84 -8.48 14.61 7.84
C LEU A 84 -7.35 14.92 6.87
N LEU A 85 -7.13 14.06 5.87
CA LEU A 85 -6.13 14.27 4.82
C LEU A 85 -6.47 15.54 4.01
N ALA A 86 -7.71 15.70 3.58
CA ALA A 86 -8.13 16.86 2.79
C ALA A 86 -8.00 18.17 3.59
N ASP A 87 -8.44 18.19 4.85
CA ASP A 87 -8.30 19.34 5.76
C ASP A 87 -6.83 19.73 5.97
N SER A 88 -5.92 18.75 5.94
CA SER A 88 -4.47 18.97 6.02
C SER A 88 -3.80 19.23 4.67
N GLY A 89 -4.58 19.49 3.61
CA GLY A 89 -4.09 19.92 2.30
C GLY A 89 -3.62 18.79 1.37
N PHE A 90 -3.90 17.53 1.68
CA PHE A 90 -3.66 16.43 0.74
C PHE A 90 -4.68 16.50 -0.40
N LYS A 91 -4.17 16.43 -1.63
CA LYS A 91 -4.97 16.39 -2.86
C LYS A 91 -4.64 15.19 -3.73
N HIS A 92 -3.54 14.50 -3.44
CA HIS A 92 -3.02 13.42 -4.28
C HIS A 92 -3.09 12.11 -3.51
N PHE A 93 -3.68 11.10 -4.13
CA PHE A 93 -3.87 9.76 -3.56
C PHE A 93 -3.28 8.70 -4.48
N ALA A 94 -2.07 8.25 -4.14
CA ALA A 94 -1.40 7.16 -4.83
C ALA A 94 -1.93 5.79 -4.35
N ILE A 95 -2.25 4.93 -5.31
CA ILE A 95 -2.86 3.62 -5.07
C ILE A 95 -2.15 2.54 -5.89
N GLU A 96 -2.07 1.33 -5.33
CA GLU A 96 -1.42 0.15 -5.93
C GLU A 96 -2.25 -0.46 -7.07
N VAL A 97 -2.47 0.31 -8.12
CA VAL A 97 -3.07 -0.11 -9.38
C VAL A 97 -2.34 0.55 -10.54
N GLY A 98 -2.52 0.02 -11.75
CA GLY A 98 -1.93 0.61 -12.95
C GLY A 98 -2.47 2.01 -13.29
N PRO A 99 -1.71 2.83 -14.06
CA PRO A 99 -2.10 4.19 -14.42
C PRO A 99 -3.46 4.29 -15.12
N HIS A 100 -3.78 3.37 -16.02
CA HIS A 100 -5.05 3.34 -16.75
C HIS A 100 -6.18 2.77 -15.89
N SER A 101 -5.86 1.83 -14.99
CA SER A 101 -6.80 1.39 -13.95
C SER A 101 -7.19 2.55 -13.03
N ALA A 102 -6.25 3.38 -12.58
CA ALA A 102 -6.56 4.60 -11.81
C ALA A 102 -7.40 5.61 -12.61
N ASN A 103 -7.09 5.81 -13.90
CA ASN A 103 -7.93 6.64 -14.78
C ASN A 103 -9.37 6.10 -14.89
N LYS A 104 -9.52 4.78 -14.97
CA LYS A 104 -10.84 4.13 -14.98
C LYS A 104 -11.56 4.34 -13.64
N LEU A 105 -10.89 4.17 -12.50
CA LEU A 105 -11.47 4.45 -11.19
C LEU A 105 -11.90 5.92 -11.05
N THR A 106 -11.11 6.87 -11.55
CA THR A 106 -11.49 8.29 -11.60
C THR A 106 -12.77 8.52 -12.41
N GLN A 107 -12.93 7.85 -13.55
CA GLN A 107 -14.15 7.92 -14.35
C GLN A 107 -15.35 7.30 -13.62
N LEU A 108 -15.18 6.10 -13.06
CA LEU A 108 -16.21 5.36 -12.32
C LEU A 108 -16.61 6.01 -10.99
N SER A 109 -15.91 7.06 -10.58
CA SER A 109 -16.17 7.80 -9.36
C SER A 109 -16.49 9.27 -9.64
N THR A 110 -16.88 9.56 -10.88
CA THR A 110 -17.31 10.88 -11.34
C THR A 110 -18.71 10.76 -12.00
N PRO A 111 -19.79 11.29 -11.38
CA PRO A 111 -19.82 11.99 -10.10
C PRO A 111 -19.65 11.02 -8.90
N ASN A 112 -19.10 11.53 -7.79
CA ASN A 112 -18.74 10.70 -6.62
C ASN A 112 -19.94 9.98 -5.96
N ASN A 113 -21.15 10.53 -6.05
CA ASN A 113 -22.34 9.92 -5.47
C ASN A 113 -22.76 8.62 -6.19
N LYS A 114 -22.26 8.37 -7.41
CA LYS A 114 -22.51 7.15 -8.18
C LYS A 114 -21.39 6.11 -8.10
N THR A 115 -20.31 6.39 -7.38
CA THR A 115 -19.12 5.51 -7.33
C THR A 115 -19.45 4.05 -7.04
N ILE A 116 -20.27 3.78 -6.03
CA ILE A 116 -20.59 2.40 -5.61
C ILE A 116 -21.35 1.65 -6.71
N GLU A 117 -22.34 2.29 -7.31
CA GLU A 117 -23.16 1.72 -8.39
C GLU A 117 -22.31 1.49 -9.65
N GLN A 118 -21.54 2.49 -10.07
CA GLN A 118 -20.73 2.44 -11.28
C GLN A 118 -19.61 1.41 -11.17
N LEU A 119 -18.93 1.34 -10.02
CA LEU A 119 -17.90 0.33 -9.79
C LEU A 119 -18.51 -1.07 -9.75
N LYS A 120 -19.69 -1.23 -9.14
CA LYS A 120 -20.40 -2.52 -9.15
C LYS A 120 -20.76 -2.98 -10.55
N HIS A 121 -21.31 -2.07 -11.37
CA HIS A 121 -21.65 -2.35 -12.75
C HIS A 121 -20.42 -2.71 -13.59
N PHE A 122 -19.32 -1.98 -13.40
CA PHE A 122 -18.05 -2.24 -14.06
C PHE A 122 -17.48 -3.60 -13.69
N ASN A 123 -17.39 -3.92 -12.39
CA ASN A 123 -16.86 -5.20 -11.94
C ASN A 123 -17.70 -6.36 -12.46
N LYS A 124 -19.04 -6.26 -12.38
CA LYS A 124 -19.94 -7.28 -12.96
C LYS A 124 -19.71 -7.55 -14.45
N SER A 125 -19.29 -6.54 -15.20
CA SER A 125 -19.08 -6.63 -16.66
C SER A 125 -17.76 -7.31 -17.04
N TYR A 126 -16.79 -7.37 -16.13
CA TYR A 126 -15.44 -7.90 -16.39
C TYR A 126 -15.00 -9.00 -15.44
N THR A 127 -15.78 -9.30 -14.40
CA THR A 127 -15.52 -10.43 -13.52
C THR A 127 -15.76 -11.73 -14.27
N VAL A 128 -14.80 -12.65 -14.15
CA VAL A 128 -14.95 -14.02 -14.62
C VAL A 128 -14.67 -14.96 -13.45
N SER A 129 -15.53 -15.96 -13.27
CA SER A 129 -15.36 -17.00 -12.27
C SER A 129 -15.27 -18.37 -12.94
N GLU A 130 -14.28 -19.17 -12.53
CA GLU A 130 -14.16 -20.58 -12.92
C GLU A 130 -13.82 -21.41 -11.67
N GLY A 131 -14.78 -22.22 -11.23
CA GLY A 131 -14.72 -22.90 -9.93
C GLY A 131 -14.66 -21.91 -8.78
N GLU A 132 -13.71 -22.12 -7.85
CA GLU A 132 -13.47 -21.23 -6.71
C GLU A 132 -12.63 -19.98 -7.07
N GLN A 133 -12.11 -19.91 -8.30
CA GLN A 133 -11.28 -18.79 -8.73
C GLN A 133 -12.15 -17.69 -9.33
N THR A 134 -11.85 -16.44 -8.95
CA THR A 134 -12.52 -15.26 -9.50
C THR A 134 -11.49 -14.22 -9.91
N ALA A 135 -11.52 -13.86 -11.18
CA ALA A 135 -10.77 -12.77 -11.76
C ALA A 135 -11.57 -11.47 -11.70
N VAL A 136 -10.89 -10.37 -11.37
CA VAL A 136 -11.49 -9.03 -11.29
C VAL A 136 -10.71 -8.05 -12.18
N PRO A 137 -11.36 -7.03 -12.77
CA PRO A 137 -10.70 -6.12 -13.70
C PRO A 137 -9.65 -5.23 -13.03
N ILE A 138 -9.92 -4.74 -11.82
CA ILE A 138 -9.02 -3.86 -11.07
C ILE A 138 -8.88 -4.45 -9.66
N PRO A 139 -7.66 -4.78 -9.21
CA PRO A 139 -7.43 -5.42 -7.92
C PRO A 139 -7.73 -4.43 -6.79
N PHE A 140 -8.13 -4.93 -5.62
CA PHE A 140 -8.36 -4.12 -4.41
C PHE A 140 -9.54 -3.13 -4.48
N PHE A 141 -10.38 -3.23 -5.51
CA PHE A 141 -11.59 -2.44 -5.71
C PHE A 141 -12.82 -3.32 -6.01
N ASP A 142 -12.78 -4.57 -5.56
CA ASP A 142 -13.77 -5.61 -5.84
C ASP A 142 -14.75 -5.86 -4.68
N ASN A 143 -14.74 -5.00 -3.65
CA ASN A 143 -15.66 -5.04 -2.52
C ASN A 143 -16.44 -3.73 -2.34
N VAL A 144 -17.58 -3.83 -1.66
CA VAL A 144 -18.44 -2.68 -1.34
C VAL A 144 -17.71 -1.68 -0.44
N SER A 145 -16.92 -2.14 0.53
CA SER A 145 -16.13 -1.26 1.40
C SER A 145 -15.06 -0.49 0.62
N ASP A 146 -14.50 -1.10 -0.43
CA ASP A 146 -13.52 -0.45 -1.29
C ASP A 146 -14.14 0.67 -2.13
N ALA A 147 -15.36 0.42 -2.64
CA ALA A 147 -16.16 1.43 -3.32
C ALA A 147 -16.51 2.63 -2.42
N LYS A 148 -16.75 2.39 -1.13
CA LYS A 148 -17.05 3.44 -0.15
C LYS A 148 -15.84 4.32 0.14
N PHE A 149 -14.66 3.74 0.38
CA PHE A 149 -13.47 4.58 0.59
C PHE A 149 -13.11 5.35 -0.69
N LEU A 150 -13.28 4.75 -1.88
CA LEU A 150 -13.07 5.45 -3.15
C LEU A 150 -14.03 6.65 -3.28
N GLN A 151 -15.30 6.45 -2.96
CA GLN A 151 -16.29 7.52 -2.91
C GLN A 151 -15.87 8.63 -1.96
N ALA A 152 -15.40 8.28 -0.76
CA ALA A 152 -14.93 9.26 0.23
C ALA A 152 -13.69 10.02 -0.26
N ALA A 153 -12.72 9.35 -0.88
CA ALA A 153 -11.54 10.00 -1.46
C ALA A 153 -11.95 11.07 -2.48
N ARG A 154 -12.85 10.71 -3.41
CA ARG A 154 -13.32 11.64 -4.44
C ARG A 154 -14.22 12.74 -3.91
N LYS A 155 -15.06 12.46 -2.91
CA LYS A 155 -15.86 13.47 -2.21
C LYS A 155 -14.96 14.52 -1.54
N ASN A 156 -13.80 14.11 -1.05
CA ASN A 156 -12.80 14.97 -0.43
C ASN A 156 -11.75 15.52 -1.41
N GLY A 157 -12.02 15.47 -2.72
CA GLY A 157 -11.20 16.13 -3.75
C GLY A 157 -9.86 15.46 -4.05
N MET A 158 -9.66 14.19 -3.65
CA MET A 158 -8.42 13.46 -3.92
C MET A 158 -8.31 13.05 -5.40
N ASP A 159 -7.22 13.43 -6.06
CA ASP A 159 -6.79 12.91 -7.36
C ASP A 159 -6.12 11.54 -7.23
N LEU A 160 -6.43 10.61 -8.13
CA LEU A 160 -5.95 9.23 -8.04
C LEU A 160 -4.71 9.03 -8.90
N TRP A 161 -3.62 8.57 -8.28
CA TRP A 161 -2.40 8.18 -8.99
C TRP A 161 -2.28 6.66 -9.00
N GLY A 162 -2.38 6.08 -10.19
CA GLY A 162 -2.07 4.66 -10.38
C GLY A 162 -0.56 4.52 -10.51
N ILE A 163 0.07 3.93 -9.50
CA ILE A 163 1.53 3.81 -9.48
C ILE A 163 2.02 2.44 -9.90
N ASP A 164 1.22 1.38 -9.85
CA ASP A 164 1.68 0.03 -10.12
C ASP A 164 1.68 -0.33 -11.62
N GLN A 165 2.05 -1.57 -11.94
CA GLN A 165 1.74 -2.19 -13.23
C GLN A 165 0.23 -2.38 -13.39
N GLU A 166 -0.22 -2.48 -14.64
CA GLU A 166 -1.59 -2.90 -14.93
C GLU A 166 -1.80 -4.34 -14.48
N PHE A 167 -2.92 -4.58 -13.79
CA PHE A 167 -3.19 -5.88 -13.19
C PHE A 167 -3.39 -6.97 -14.25
N TYR A 168 -3.10 -8.20 -13.88
CA TYR A 168 -3.15 -9.36 -14.76
C TYR A 168 -4.44 -9.45 -15.59
N PHE A 169 -5.61 -9.21 -14.99
CA PHE A 169 -6.91 -9.26 -15.70
C PHE A 169 -7.40 -7.92 -16.24
N SER A 170 -6.70 -6.82 -15.97
CA SER A 170 -7.07 -5.49 -16.48
C SER A 170 -7.04 -5.42 -18.01
N ALA A 171 -6.25 -6.27 -18.66
CA ALA A 171 -6.10 -6.29 -20.11
C ALA A 171 -7.44 -6.35 -20.85
N PHE A 172 -8.43 -7.10 -20.34
CA PHE A 172 -9.73 -7.22 -21.00
C PHE A 172 -10.49 -5.88 -21.11
N PHE A 173 -10.54 -5.09 -20.04
CA PHE A 173 -11.19 -3.78 -20.10
C PHE A 173 -10.30 -2.74 -20.79
N LEU A 174 -8.98 -2.85 -20.64
CA LEU A 174 -8.03 -1.95 -21.30
C LEU A 174 -8.05 -2.12 -22.83
N MET A 175 -8.30 -3.33 -23.33
CA MET A 175 -8.57 -3.54 -24.74
C MET A 175 -9.84 -2.80 -25.19
N ASP A 176 -10.91 -2.76 -24.38
CA ASP A 176 -12.09 -1.95 -24.73
C ASP A 176 -11.78 -0.45 -24.73
N GLU A 177 -10.99 0.03 -23.76
CA GLU A 177 -10.53 1.41 -23.73
C GLU A 177 -9.66 1.77 -24.93
N LEU A 178 -8.82 0.82 -25.37
CA LEU A 178 -7.99 0.94 -26.55
C LEU A 178 -8.84 1.02 -27.83
N THR A 179 -9.76 0.09 -28.06
CA THR A 179 -10.68 0.10 -29.21
C THR A 179 -11.52 1.38 -29.28
N LYS A 180 -11.99 1.90 -28.14
CA LYS A 180 -12.74 3.19 -28.09
C LYS A 180 -11.95 4.35 -28.70
N THR A 181 -10.62 4.33 -28.65
CA THR A 181 -9.80 5.39 -29.26
C THR A 181 -9.81 5.38 -30.79
N ALA A 182 -10.27 4.29 -31.41
CA ALA A 182 -10.36 4.12 -32.86
C ALA A 182 -11.77 4.30 -33.43
N LYS A 183 -12.77 4.66 -32.62
CA LYS A 183 -14.20 4.71 -33.01
C LYS A 183 -14.50 5.47 -34.31
N ASN A 184 -13.70 6.49 -34.63
CA ASN A 184 -13.90 7.34 -35.81
C ASN A 184 -12.93 7.01 -36.95
N LYS A 185 -12.26 5.85 -36.92
CA LYS A 185 -11.32 5.42 -37.97
C LYS A 185 -12.03 4.56 -39.00
N ALA A 186 -11.62 4.67 -40.26
CA ALA A 186 -12.21 3.89 -41.37
C ALA A 186 -12.10 2.37 -41.18
N ASN A 187 -11.07 1.90 -40.45
CA ASN A 187 -10.85 0.50 -40.15
C ASN A 187 -11.41 0.06 -38.78
N TYR A 188 -12.34 0.81 -38.17
CA TYR A 188 -12.87 0.52 -36.84
C TYR A 188 -13.45 -0.89 -36.72
N ASP A 189 -14.27 -1.33 -37.69
CA ASP A 189 -14.89 -2.66 -37.65
C ASP A 189 -13.86 -3.78 -37.69
N HIS A 190 -12.77 -3.59 -38.45
CA HIS A 190 -11.65 -4.53 -38.47
C HIS A 190 -10.91 -4.56 -37.12
N ILE A 191 -10.71 -3.41 -36.47
CA ILE A 191 -10.13 -3.33 -35.13
C ILE A 191 -11.00 -4.07 -34.11
N VAL A 192 -12.33 -3.93 -34.18
CA VAL A 192 -13.27 -4.65 -33.31
C VAL A 192 -13.19 -6.16 -33.54
N GLN A 193 -13.09 -6.61 -34.79
CA GLN A 193 -12.90 -8.03 -35.11
C GLN A 193 -11.60 -8.59 -34.50
N LEU A 194 -10.47 -7.90 -34.71
CA LEU A 194 -9.18 -8.26 -34.12
C LEU A 194 -9.25 -8.29 -32.59
N GLN A 195 -9.92 -7.32 -31.98
CA GLN A 195 -10.10 -7.25 -30.53
C GLN A 195 -10.81 -8.50 -29.99
N ASN A 196 -11.92 -8.90 -30.62
CA ASN A 196 -12.70 -10.05 -30.19
C ASN A 196 -11.89 -11.35 -30.30
N GLN A 197 -11.15 -11.52 -31.39
CA GLN A 197 -10.25 -12.68 -31.59
C GLN A 197 -9.12 -12.70 -30.55
N ALA A 198 -8.46 -11.55 -30.34
CA ALA A 198 -7.40 -11.41 -29.35
C ALA A 198 -7.90 -11.70 -27.93
N LYS A 199 -9.06 -11.15 -27.53
CA LYS A 199 -9.68 -11.45 -26.22
C LYS A 199 -9.97 -12.94 -26.04
N GLY A 200 -10.50 -13.61 -27.07
CA GLY A 200 -10.77 -15.05 -27.02
C GLY A 200 -9.50 -15.88 -26.81
N ILE A 201 -8.41 -15.53 -27.51
CA ILE A 201 -7.12 -16.20 -27.36
C ILE A 201 -6.47 -15.91 -26.00
N MET A 202 -6.52 -14.67 -25.53
CA MET A 202 -6.05 -14.32 -24.18
C MET A 202 -6.79 -15.11 -23.12
N PHE A 203 -8.12 -15.15 -23.21
CA PHE A 203 -8.96 -15.93 -22.29
C PHE A 203 -8.58 -17.41 -22.29
N LYS A 204 -8.41 -18.02 -23.47
CA LYS A 204 -7.95 -19.40 -23.59
C LYS A 204 -6.62 -19.64 -22.86
N HIS A 205 -5.62 -18.78 -23.06
CA HIS A 205 -4.31 -18.93 -22.42
C HIS A 205 -4.39 -18.76 -20.89
N PHE A 206 -5.15 -17.78 -20.40
CA PHE A 206 -5.37 -17.61 -18.96
C PHE A 206 -6.09 -18.81 -18.33
N MET A 207 -7.12 -19.35 -18.99
CA MET A 207 -7.80 -20.54 -18.48
C MET A 207 -6.88 -21.77 -18.50
N GLY A 208 -6.04 -21.91 -19.53
CA GLY A 208 -5.01 -22.95 -19.56
C GLY A 208 -4.04 -22.83 -18.38
N GLU A 209 -3.60 -21.62 -18.02
CA GLU A 209 -2.74 -21.39 -16.86
C GLU A 209 -3.45 -21.77 -15.56
N PHE A 210 -4.71 -21.35 -15.39
CA PHE A 210 -5.50 -21.71 -14.22
C PHE A 210 -5.72 -23.21 -14.06
N LYS A 211 -5.90 -23.91 -15.18
CA LYS A 211 -6.01 -25.37 -15.26
C LYS A 211 -4.66 -26.08 -15.15
N LYS A 212 -3.55 -25.32 -15.04
CA LYS A 212 -2.16 -25.81 -15.04
C LYS A 212 -1.79 -26.58 -16.30
N GLU A 213 -2.43 -26.25 -17.42
CA GLU A 213 -2.13 -26.78 -18.76
C GLU A 213 -0.95 -26.04 -19.41
N ASN A 214 -0.63 -24.83 -18.94
CA ASN A 214 0.52 -24.06 -19.38
C ASN A 214 1.18 -23.29 -18.21
N GLU A 215 2.46 -22.91 -18.39
CA GLU A 215 3.20 -22.09 -17.43
C GLU A 215 3.36 -20.66 -17.98
N GLY A 216 2.42 -19.78 -17.63
CA GLY A 216 2.49 -18.35 -17.91
C GLY A 216 1.75 -17.93 -19.18
N ALA A 217 0.49 -17.50 -19.04
CA ALA A 217 -0.35 -17.12 -20.18
C ALA A 217 0.26 -15.95 -20.97
N TYR A 218 0.85 -14.95 -20.31
CA TYR A 218 1.41 -13.79 -21.03
C TYR A 218 2.59 -14.13 -21.95
N ASN A 219 3.40 -15.13 -21.59
CA ASN A 219 4.48 -15.62 -22.47
C ASN A 219 3.94 -16.23 -23.77
N LEU A 220 2.74 -16.82 -23.72
CA LEU A 220 2.06 -17.35 -24.90
C LEU A 220 1.33 -16.23 -25.67
N ILE A 221 0.57 -15.40 -24.96
CA ILE A 221 -0.19 -14.27 -25.53
C ILE A 221 0.69 -13.33 -26.35
N MET A 222 1.90 -13.02 -25.87
CA MET A 222 2.82 -12.13 -26.61
C MET A 222 3.31 -12.72 -27.94
N LYS A 223 3.22 -14.03 -28.14
CA LYS A 223 3.61 -14.73 -29.38
C LYS A 223 2.47 -14.88 -30.36
N GLU A 224 1.23 -14.60 -29.95
CA GLU A 224 0.04 -14.78 -30.78
C GLU A 224 -0.04 -13.70 -31.87
N PRO A 225 -0.06 -14.08 -33.17
CA PRO A 225 -0.11 -13.11 -34.27
C PRO A 225 -1.30 -12.15 -34.14
N VAL A 226 -2.49 -12.67 -33.84
CA VAL A 226 -3.71 -11.83 -33.76
C VAL A 226 -3.67 -10.81 -32.62
N VAL A 227 -3.00 -11.13 -31.51
CA VAL A 227 -2.83 -10.19 -30.39
C VAL A 227 -1.90 -9.06 -30.83
N ASN A 228 -0.81 -9.41 -31.51
CA ASN A 228 0.12 -8.43 -32.06
C ASN A 228 -0.54 -7.58 -33.17
N ASP A 229 -1.31 -8.19 -34.06
CA ASP A 229 -2.07 -7.49 -35.11
C ASP A 229 -3.07 -6.50 -34.52
N TYR A 230 -3.80 -6.91 -33.47
CA TYR A 230 -4.69 -6.02 -32.73
C TYR A 230 -3.93 -4.82 -32.15
N LEU A 231 -2.82 -5.03 -31.45
CA LEU A 231 -2.04 -3.95 -30.86
C LEU A 231 -1.40 -3.03 -31.93
N ASN A 232 -1.00 -3.59 -33.08
CA ASN A 232 -0.39 -2.85 -34.19
C ASN A 232 -1.41 -2.07 -35.04
N ALA A 233 -2.70 -2.36 -34.93
CA ALA A 233 -3.75 -1.63 -35.64
C ALA A 233 -3.89 -0.16 -35.19
N PHE A 234 -3.25 0.23 -34.07
CA PHE A 234 -3.25 1.58 -33.55
C PHE A 234 -1.98 2.34 -33.99
N GLY A 235 -2.14 3.32 -34.87
CA GLY A 235 -1.01 4.13 -35.35
C GLY A 235 -0.34 4.99 -34.28
N ALA A 236 0.93 5.34 -34.49
CA ALA A 236 1.78 6.11 -33.56
C ALA A 236 1.28 7.54 -33.24
N SER A 237 0.36 8.07 -34.05
CA SER A 237 -0.31 9.36 -33.82
C SER A 237 -1.39 9.29 -32.73
N ASN A 238 -1.94 8.11 -32.44
CA ASN A 238 -2.91 7.92 -31.36
C ASN A 238 -2.20 7.79 -30.01
N LYS A 239 -1.82 8.93 -29.41
CA LYS A 239 -1.03 8.96 -28.17
C LYS A 239 -1.71 8.24 -27.00
N LYS A 240 -3.04 8.29 -26.91
CA LYS A 240 -3.78 7.58 -25.86
C LYS A 240 -3.67 6.06 -26.03
N ALA A 241 -3.86 5.56 -27.24
CA ALA A 241 -3.68 4.15 -27.55
C ALA A 241 -2.25 3.67 -27.25
N GLN A 242 -1.25 4.43 -27.71
CA GLN A 242 0.15 4.09 -27.49
C GLN A 242 0.53 4.06 -26.01
N ALA A 243 -0.02 4.96 -25.19
CA ALA A 243 0.18 4.91 -23.74
C ALA A 243 -0.38 3.62 -23.12
N ILE A 244 -1.61 3.23 -23.47
CA ILE A 244 -2.21 1.96 -22.99
C ILE A 244 -1.38 0.76 -23.44
N ILE A 245 -0.99 0.71 -24.72
CA ILE A 245 -0.21 -0.41 -25.28
C ILE A 245 1.15 -0.54 -24.60
N ASN A 246 1.85 0.57 -24.37
CA ASN A 246 3.17 0.55 -23.73
C ASN A 246 3.08 0.07 -22.28
N ASP A 247 2.12 0.58 -21.51
CA ASP A 247 1.96 0.21 -20.11
C ASP A 247 1.50 -1.26 -19.98
N LEU A 248 0.66 -1.75 -20.89
CA LEU A 248 0.32 -3.18 -20.98
C LEU A 248 1.57 -4.03 -21.27
N LYS A 249 2.38 -3.68 -22.27
CA LYS A 249 3.60 -4.43 -22.63
C LYS A 249 4.60 -4.48 -21.47
N ILE A 250 4.80 -3.37 -20.77
CA ILE A 250 5.65 -3.33 -19.57
C ILE A 250 5.08 -4.27 -18.50
N SER A 251 3.78 -4.16 -18.22
CA SER A 251 3.12 -4.99 -17.21
C SER A 251 3.22 -6.49 -17.53
N TRP A 252 3.00 -6.87 -18.79
CA TRP A 252 3.10 -8.25 -19.25
C TRP A 252 4.52 -8.79 -19.14
N LYS A 253 5.53 -7.97 -19.47
CA LYS A 253 6.93 -8.33 -19.28
C LYS A 253 7.24 -8.59 -17.81
N ILE A 254 6.78 -7.73 -16.89
CA ILE A 254 6.99 -7.94 -15.45
C ILE A 254 6.35 -9.26 -14.99
N TYR A 255 5.15 -9.60 -15.48
CA TYR A 255 4.53 -10.89 -15.18
C TYR A 255 5.29 -12.10 -15.75
N ILE A 256 5.81 -11.99 -16.97
CA ILE A 256 6.61 -13.07 -17.59
C ILE A 256 7.88 -13.33 -16.78
N ASP A 257 8.55 -12.27 -16.33
CA ASP A 257 9.80 -12.35 -15.59
C ASP A 257 9.60 -12.66 -14.09
N TRP A 258 8.38 -12.99 -13.65
CA TRP A 258 8.02 -13.23 -12.24
C TRP A 258 9.02 -14.10 -11.47
N ARG A 259 9.57 -15.15 -12.12
CA ARG A 259 10.53 -16.09 -11.53
C ARG A 259 12.01 -15.65 -11.61
N ASN A 260 12.31 -14.51 -12.24
CA ASN A 260 13.65 -13.99 -12.53
C ASN A 260 13.83 -12.55 -11.97
N ASP A 261 13.57 -12.34 -10.67
CA ASP A 261 13.73 -11.03 -9.99
C ASP A 261 12.87 -9.85 -10.50
N SER A 262 11.75 -10.13 -11.21
CA SER A 262 10.74 -9.13 -11.63
C SER A 262 10.26 -8.14 -10.55
N HIS A 263 10.43 -8.47 -9.28
CA HIS A 263 10.05 -7.60 -8.19
C HIS A 263 10.80 -6.26 -8.25
N VAL A 264 12.07 -6.28 -8.63
CA VAL A 264 12.88 -5.06 -8.80
C VAL A 264 12.36 -4.23 -9.98
N ASP A 265 11.99 -4.88 -11.09
CA ASP A 265 11.41 -4.20 -12.25
C ASP A 265 10.05 -3.58 -11.92
N ARG A 266 9.19 -4.30 -11.20
CA ARG A 266 7.92 -3.78 -10.68
C ARG A 266 8.14 -2.55 -9.82
N ILE A 267 9.06 -2.62 -8.86
CA ILE A 267 9.37 -1.49 -7.96
C ILE A 267 9.92 -0.30 -8.75
N SER A 268 10.81 -0.54 -9.72
CA SER A 268 11.32 0.51 -10.60
C SER A 268 10.17 1.21 -11.34
N TYR A 269 9.25 0.43 -11.92
CA TYR A 269 8.06 0.95 -12.59
C TYR A 269 7.17 1.75 -11.61
N MET A 270 6.96 1.24 -10.40
CA MET A 270 6.19 1.91 -9.35
C MET A 270 6.75 3.27 -8.96
N ARG A 271 8.06 3.33 -8.70
CA ARG A 271 8.76 4.57 -8.37
C ARG A 271 8.72 5.57 -9.52
N ASN A 272 8.87 5.11 -10.75
CA ASN A 272 8.81 5.98 -11.93
C ASN A 272 7.41 6.58 -12.13
N ASN A 273 6.36 5.79 -11.96
CA ASN A 273 4.98 6.31 -12.02
C ASN A 273 4.70 7.31 -10.89
N PHE A 274 5.10 7.01 -9.66
CA PHE A 274 4.99 7.96 -8.55
C PHE A 274 5.70 9.28 -8.87
N MET A 275 6.95 9.22 -9.33
CA MET A 275 7.74 10.42 -9.67
C MET A 275 7.15 11.19 -10.85
N LYS A 276 6.58 10.52 -11.85
CA LYS A 276 5.88 11.16 -12.97
C LYS A 276 4.72 12.02 -12.47
N HIS A 277 3.88 11.47 -11.59
CA HIS A 277 2.77 12.21 -11.00
C HIS A 277 3.24 13.33 -10.06
N TYR A 278 4.21 13.05 -9.19
CA TYR A 278 4.78 14.04 -8.28
C TYR A 278 5.40 15.23 -9.01
N ASN A 279 6.20 14.97 -10.05
CA ASN A 279 6.79 16.02 -10.89
C ASN A 279 5.73 16.81 -11.68
N GLN A 280 4.61 16.18 -12.04
CA GLN A 280 3.50 16.90 -12.65
C GLN A 280 2.80 17.82 -11.64
N ALA A 281 2.58 17.36 -10.40
CA ALA A 281 1.99 18.17 -9.33
C ALA A 281 2.89 19.35 -8.96
N LEU A 282 4.22 19.17 -8.98
CA LEU A 282 5.20 20.24 -8.74
C LEU A 282 5.09 21.42 -9.71
N LYS A 283 4.46 21.25 -10.87
CA LYS A 283 4.25 22.36 -11.82
C LYS A 283 3.24 23.39 -11.32
N SER A 284 2.35 23.00 -10.41
CA SER A 284 1.30 23.87 -9.84
C SER A 284 1.36 24.00 -8.33
N GLU A 285 2.10 23.13 -7.64
CA GLU A 285 2.17 23.08 -6.18
C GLU A 285 3.63 23.07 -5.74
N LYS A 286 4.02 23.98 -4.84
CA LYS A 286 5.41 24.05 -4.34
C LYS A 286 5.81 22.80 -3.54
N GLN A 287 4.85 22.20 -2.83
CA GLN A 287 5.08 21.08 -1.94
C GLN A 287 3.85 20.15 -1.96
N PRO A 288 3.68 19.34 -3.03
CA PRO A 288 2.56 18.43 -3.13
C PRO A 288 2.52 17.46 -1.96
N LYS A 289 1.38 17.37 -1.28
CA LYS A 289 1.14 16.38 -0.22
C LYS A 289 0.46 15.15 -0.80
N VAL A 290 1.02 13.97 -0.56
CA VAL A 290 0.56 12.72 -1.17
C VAL A 290 0.24 11.68 -0.10
N TYR A 291 -0.99 11.17 -0.13
CA TYR A 291 -1.38 9.98 0.60
C TYR A 291 -1.17 8.77 -0.28
N THR A 292 -0.61 7.69 0.24
CA THR A 292 -0.37 6.46 -0.51
C THR A 292 -1.02 5.29 0.22
N LYS A 293 -1.87 4.51 -0.44
CA LYS A 293 -2.37 3.21 0.05
C LYS A 293 -1.76 2.10 -0.80
N ILE A 294 -1.02 1.20 -0.14
CA ILE A 294 -0.24 0.16 -0.80
C ILE A 294 -0.05 -1.04 0.14
N GLY A 295 0.29 -2.21 -0.39
CA GLY A 295 0.66 -3.38 0.39
C GLY A 295 1.83 -3.08 1.31
N SER A 296 1.79 -3.59 2.54
CA SER A 296 2.79 -3.31 3.58
C SER A 296 4.22 -3.61 3.12
N LEU A 297 4.41 -4.58 2.23
CA LEU A 297 5.73 -4.88 1.66
C LEU A 297 6.38 -3.65 1.01
N HIS A 298 5.59 -2.84 0.30
CA HIS A 298 6.02 -1.68 -0.47
C HIS A 298 6.08 -0.39 0.36
N ALA A 299 5.41 -0.37 1.51
CA ALA A 299 5.36 0.78 2.42
C ALA A 299 6.61 0.91 3.32
N LYS A 300 7.55 -0.03 3.27
CA LYS A 300 8.73 -0.03 4.14
C LYS A 300 9.75 1.04 3.72
N LYS A 301 10.39 1.65 4.71
CA LYS A 301 11.52 2.60 4.53
C LYS A 301 12.88 1.95 4.32
N ILE A 302 12.95 0.64 4.52
CA ILE A 302 14.16 -0.16 4.38
C ILE A 302 14.03 -1.10 3.18
N VAL A 303 15.16 -1.64 2.71
CA VAL A 303 15.17 -2.66 1.65
C VAL A 303 14.20 -3.79 1.97
N SER A 304 13.38 -4.13 0.97
CA SER A 304 12.40 -5.20 1.01
C SER A 304 12.54 -6.02 -0.26
N ASN A 305 12.73 -7.34 -0.12
CA ASN A 305 12.88 -8.27 -1.24
C ASN A 305 13.88 -7.78 -2.33
N GLY A 306 15.00 -7.19 -1.91
CA GLY A 306 16.08 -6.78 -2.82
C GLY A 306 15.99 -5.36 -3.39
N ALA A 307 14.96 -4.57 -3.05
CA ALA A 307 14.83 -3.20 -3.56
C ALA A 307 14.37 -2.18 -2.50
N TYR A 308 14.70 -0.91 -2.75
CA TYR A 308 14.15 0.24 -2.05
C TYR A 308 12.83 0.66 -2.71
N ASP A 309 11.75 0.55 -1.96
CA ASP A 309 10.40 0.67 -2.49
C ASP A 309 9.79 2.07 -2.26
N ILE A 310 8.47 2.21 -2.42
CA ILE A 310 7.74 3.48 -2.27
C ILE A 310 7.92 4.09 -0.88
N GLY A 311 7.94 3.29 0.19
CA GLY A 311 8.19 3.79 1.54
C GLY A 311 9.54 4.50 1.69
N GLU A 312 10.59 3.96 1.07
CA GLU A 312 11.90 4.63 1.00
C GLU A 312 11.87 5.84 0.08
N LEU A 313 11.22 5.75 -1.09
CA LEU A 313 11.16 6.86 -2.06
C LEU A 313 10.63 8.13 -1.41
N VAL A 314 9.50 8.04 -0.71
CA VAL A 314 8.87 9.21 -0.09
C VAL A 314 9.65 9.75 1.09
N GLU A 315 10.36 8.89 1.83
CA GLU A 315 11.25 9.30 2.91
C GLU A 315 12.41 10.14 2.35
N SER A 316 13.08 9.64 1.31
CA SER A 316 14.16 10.35 0.62
C SER A 316 13.70 11.66 -0.01
N LEU A 317 12.49 11.71 -0.60
CA LEU A 317 11.88 12.95 -1.10
C LEU A 317 11.59 13.93 0.03
N ALA A 318 11.03 13.46 1.15
CA ALA A 318 10.72 14.32 2.28
C ALA A 318 11.98 14.97 2.84
N GLN A 319 13.05 14.19 3.03
CA GLN A 319 14.35 14.67 3.49
C GLN A 319 14.93 15.70 2.52
N LYS A 320 14.91 15.42 1.21
CA LYS A 320 15.36 16.37 0.18
C LYS A 320 14.60 17.69 0.22
N ASN A 321 13.31 17.65 0.54
CA ASN A 321 12.47 18.85 0.62
C ASN A 321 12.59 19.60 1.97
N GLY A 322 13.29 19.02 2.97
CA GLY A 322 13.32 19.57 4.34
C GLY A 322 11.98 19.36 5.08
N THR A 323 11.32 18.23 4.84
CA THR A 323 9.95 17.92 5.31
C THR A 323 9.91 16.52 5.93
N GLN A 324 8.71 15.98 6.21
CA GLN A 324 8.54 14.66 6.81
C GLN A 324 7.69 13.73 5.95
N ALA A 325 8.06 12.46 5.92
CA ALA A 325 7.20 11.35 5.51
C ALA A 325 6.80 10.54 6.75
N THR A 326 5.60 9.99 6.73
CA THR A 326 5.15 9.03 7.75
C THR A 326 4.75 7.73 7.08
N THR A 327 5.28 6.62 7.59
CA THR A 327 4.96 5.26 7.13
C THR A 327 4.22 4.48 8.22
N ILE A 328 3.06 3.94 7.88
CA ILE A 328 2.20 3.15 8.77
C ILE A 328 2.12 1.74 8.22
N GLY A 329 2.57 0.74 8.97
CA GLY A 329 2.32 -0.67 8.64
C GLY A 329 1.09 -1.17 9.39
N SER A 330 0.15 -1.82 8.71
CA SER A 330 -1.06 -2.37 9.34
C SER A 330 -1.16 -3.88 9.21
N TRP A 331 -1.85 -4.50 10.17
CA TRP A 331 -2.07 -5.94 10.20
C TRP A 331 -3.32 -6.29 11.03
N ARG A 332 -3.93 -7.45 10.73
CA ARG A 332 -5.18 -7.90 11.35
C ARG A 332 -4.96 -9.06 12.33
N PRO A 333 -5.04 -8.84 13.65
CA PRO A 333 -4.86 -9.90 14.65
C PRO A 333 -5.97 -10.95 14.58
N TYR A 334 -7.19 -10.54 14.27
CA TYR A 334 -8.37 -11.40 14.30
C TYR A 334 -9.19 -11.30 13.00
N GLU A 335 -9.82 -12.42 12.65
CA GLU A 335 -10.77 -12.55 11.54
C GLU A 335 -12.05 -13.21 12.07
N ILE A 336 -13.22 -12.69 11.72
CA ILE A 336 -14.52 -13.30 12.02
C ILE A 336 -14.97 -14.04 10.77
N ALA A 337 -15.04 -15.37 10.88
CA ALA A 337 -15.49 -16.25 9.80
C ALA A 337 -16.99 -16.08 9.51
N GLU A 338 -17.46 -16.64 8.39
CA GLU A 338 -18.87 -16.63 7.99
C GLU A 338 -19.80 -17.21 9.05
N ASP A 339 -19.34 -18.25 9.77
CA ASP A 339 -20.07 -18.91 10.85
C ASP A 339 -20.00 -18.15 12.19
N GLY A 340 -19.40 -16.95 12.20
CA GLY A 340 -19.25 -16.10 13.38
C GLY A 340 -18.07 -16.48 14.28
N ARG A 341 -17.29 -17.52 13.97
CA ARG A 341 -16.12 -17.87 14.79
C ARG A 341 -15.02 -16.84 14.66
N LEU A 342 -14.44 -16.47 15.80
CA LEU A 342 -13.23 -15.66 15.88
C LEU A 342 -12.00 -16.52 15.61
N ILE A 343 -11.21 -16.12 14.61
CA ILE A 343 -9.96 -16.76 14.22
C ILE A 343 -8.82 -15.84 14.65
N ASN A 344 -7.87 -16.39 15.41
CA ASN A 344 -6.61 -15.72 15.71
C ASN A 344 -5.61 -15.92 14.56
N ASN A 345 -5.30 -14.84 13.83
CA ASN A 345 -4.38 -14.90 12.70
C ASN A 345 -2.94 -15.16 13.12
N PHE A 346 -2.57 -14.88 14.38
CA PHE A 346 -1.27 -15.28 14.91
C PHE A 346 -1.09 -16.80 14.91
N ASP A 347 -2.15 -17.54 15.28
CA ASP A 347 -2.12 -19.00 15.35
C ASP A 347 -2.22 -19.61 13.94
N LYS A 348 -3.18 -19.13 13.12
CA LYS A 348 -3.40 -19.58 11.74
C LYS A 348 -2.18 -19.35 10.84
N TYR A 349 -1.48 -18.22 11.01
CA TYR A 349 -0.37 -17.80 10.15
C TYR A 349 0.94 -17.60 10.93
N LYS A 350 1.24 -18.52 11.85
CA LYS A 350 2.38 -18.44 12.79
C LYS A 350 3.70 -17.98 12.18
N ARG A 351 4.05 -18.43 10.97
CA ARG A 351 5.31 -18.06 10.31
C ARG A 351 5.38 -16.56 9.98
N SER A 352 4.32 -16.01 9.38
CA SER A 352 4.26 -14.61 8.94
C SER A 352 3.92 -13.66 10.10
N TYR A 353 3.20 -14.13 11.12
CA TYR A 353 2.82 -13.34 12.29
C TYR A 353 3.82 -13.37 13.45
N LYS A 354 4.84 -14.23 13.43
CA LYS A 354 5.85 -14.31 14.51
C LYS A 354 6.50 -12.95 14.84
N ARG A 355 6.62 -12.05 13.87
CA ARG A 355 7.17 -10.69 14.09
C ARG A 355 6.28 -9.79 14.96
N TYR A 356 4.99 -10.11 15.08
CA TYR A 356 4.00 -9.36 15.85
C TYR A 356 3.79 -9.92 17.27
N LYS A 357 4.55 -10.94 17.69
CA LYS A 357 4.31 -11.67 18.95
C LYS A 357 4.13 -10.75 20.16
N ILE A 358 5.03 -9.79 20.36
CA ILE A 358 4.98 -8.86 21.51
C ILE A 358 3.92 -7.75 21.35
N PHE A 359 3.36 -7.58 20.14
CA PHE A 359 2.28 -6.65 19.87
C PHE A 359 0.89 -7.29 20.03
N MET A 360 0.80 -8.63 19.96
CA MET A 360 -0.48 -9.35 20.08
C MET A 360 -1.28 -8.97 21.33
N PRO A 361 -0.70 -8.80 22.53
CA PRO A 361 -1.47 -8.42 23.72
C PRO A 361 -2.04 -7.00 23.67
N LEU A 362 -1.62 -6.18 22.71
CA LEU A 362 -2.17 -4.84 22.45
C LEU A 362 -3.40 -4.89 21.55
N ALA A 363 -3.68 -6.02 20.90
CA ALA A 363 -4.81 -6.16 20.00
C ALA A 363 -6.14 -6.17 20.77
N LYS A 364 -7.09 -5.34 20.32
CA LYS A 364 -8.47 -5.35 20.79
C LYS A 364 -9.40 -5.70 19.64
N GLN A 365 -10.49 -6.40 19.93
CA GLN A 365 -11.41 -6.87 18.88
C GLN A 365 -12.30 -5.75 18.32
N ASP A 366 -12.49 -4.68 19.08
CA ASP A 366 -13.43 -3.59 18.84
C ASP A 366 -12.74 -2.22 18.72
N GLN A 367 -11.42 -2.15 18.90
CA GLN A 367 -10.65 -0.91 18.80
C GLN A 367 -9.42 -1.10 17.92
N TRP A 368 -9.03 -0.03 17.24
CA TRP A 368 -7.73 0.06 16.60
C TRP A 368 -6.69 0.46 17.65
N ALA A 369 -5.46 0.00 17.47
CA ALA A 369 -4.31 0.45 18.25
C ALA A 369 -3.23 0.99 17.31
N ILE A 370 -2.73 2.19 17.59
CA ILE A 370 -1.58 2.77 16.89
C ILE A 370 -0.38 2.81 17.83
N VAL A 371 0.72 2.16 17.41
CA VAL A 371 1.96 2.05 18.17
C VAL A 371 3.03 2.93 17.52
N ASP A 372 3.62 3.85 18.29
CA ASP A 372 4.66 4.77 17.81
C ASP A 372 6.04 4.10 17.77
N LEU A 373 6.39 3.55 16.62
CA LEU A 373 7.71 2.93 16.41
C LEU A 373 8.82 3.97 16.24
N LYS A 374 8.49 5.20 15.84
CA LYS A 374 9.45 6.28 15.71
C LYS A 374 10.00 6.66 17.09
N ALA A 375 9.13 6.84 18.08
CA ALA A 375 9.52 7.11 19.46
C ALA A 375 10.34 5.96 20.05
N ILE A 376 9.94 4.70 19.83
CA ILE A 376 10.69 3.52 20.25
C ILE A 376 12.09 3.51 19.62
N ARG A 377 12.20 3.81 18.32
CA ARG A 377 13.49 3.88 17.62
C ARG A 377 14.41 4.94 18.23
N THR A 378 13.89 6.13 18.51
CA THR A 378 14.64 7.21 19.18
C THR A 378 15.11 6.78 20.57
N ALA A 379 14.26 6.13 21.37
CA ALA A 379 14.65 5.61 22.68
C ALA A 379 15.74 4.53 22.60
N ILE A 380 15.74 3.70 21.54
CA ILE A 380 16.82 2.75 21.26
C ILE A 380 18.12 3.48 20.90
N GLU A 381 18.05 4.50 20.03
CA GLU A 381 19.21 5.31 19.63
C GLU A 381 19.83 6.06 20.82
N ASN A 382 19.01 6.46 21.80
CA ASN A 382 19.43 7.09 23.04
C ASN A 382 19.92 6.11 24.13
N ASN A 383 19.88 4.80 23.89
CA ASN A 383 20.19 3.74 24.86
C ASN A 383 19.24 3.69 26.09
N GLU A 384 18.04 4.26 25.98
CA GLU A 384 16.98 4.18 27.00
C GLU A 384 16.30 2.81 26.97
N ILE A 385 16.13 2.26 25.76
CA ILE A 385 15.52 0.95 25.51
C ILE A 385 16.49 0.06 24.72
N SER A 386 16.49 -1.23 25.01
CA SER A 386 17.20 -2.26 24.24
C SER A 386 16.23 -3.24 23.60
N LEU A 387 16.60 -3.80 22.44
CA LEU A 387 15.82 -4.89 21.85
C LEU A 387 16.09 -6.21 22.58
N PRO A 388 15.10 -7.13 22.64
CA PRO A 388 15.30 -8.45 23.20
C PRO A 388 16.47 -9.18 22.56
N LYS A 389 17.27 -9.86 23.38
CA LYS A 389 18.45 -10.64 22.91
C LYS A 389 18.09 -12.06 22.48
N ASP A 390 16.81 -12.35 22.30
CA ASP A 390 16.29 -13.66 21.90
C ASP A 390 16.14 -13.78 20.37
N GLY A 391 15.53 -14.88 19.92
CA GLY A 391 15.26 -15.12 18.49
C GLY A 391 14.28 -14.13 17.82
N SER A 392 13.76 -13.13 18.53
CA SER A 392 12.91 -12.07 17.98
C SER A 392 13.68 -10.84 17.51
N TYR A 393 14.93 -10.64 17.97
CA TYR A 393 15.75 -9.44 17.74
C TYR A 393 15.66 -8.91 16.29
N HIS A 394 16.06 -9.74 15.32
CA HIS A 394 16.14 -9.30 13.92
C HIS A 394 14.78 -8.92 13.32
N LYS A 395 13.71 -9.65 13.67
CA LYS A 395 12.37 -9.41 13.13
C LYS A 395 11.76 -8.15 13.73
N LEU A 396 11.96 -7.94 15.03
CA LEU A 396 11.48 -6.76 15.71
C LEU A 396 12.24 -5.51 15.25
N ARG A 397 13.58 -5.61 15.15
CA ARG A 397 14.41 -4.55 14.57
C ARG A 397 13.94 -4.20 13.17
N GLN A 398 13.72 -5.19 12.31
CA GLN A 398 13.24 -4.95 10.95
C GLN A 398 11.89 -4.22 10.95
N LEU A 399 10.96 -4.60 11.83
CA LEU A 399 9.64 -3.98 11.92
C LEU A 399 9.73 -2.51 12.38
N ILE A 400 10.46 -2.25 13.47
CA ILE A 400 10.65 -0.91 14.04
C ILE A 400 11.31 0.01 13.02
N TYR A 401 12.32 -0.48 12.30
CA TYR A 401 13.04 0.35 11.34
C TYR A 401 12.28 0.54 10.02
N ALA A 402 11.43 -0.41 9.64
CA ALA A 402 10.66 -0.36 8.39
C ALA A 402 9.53 0.68 8.38
N TYR A 403 8.94 1.01 9.54
CA TYR A 403 7.78 1.90 9.64
C TYR A 403 7.93 2.92 10.77
N ASP A 404 7.17 4.01 10.72
CA ASP A 404 7.03 4.97 11.83
C ASP A 404 5.96 4.54 12.83
N TYR A 405 4.90 3.91 12.34
CA TYR A 405 3.80 3.43 13.16
C TYR A 405 3.42 1.98 12.79
N GLN A 406 2.98 1.21 13.78
CA GLN A 406 2.16 0.02 13.52
C GLN A 406 0.70 0.32 13.85
N LEU A 407 -0.19 -0.07 12.96
CA LEU A 407 -1.63 -0.05 13.18
C LEU A 407 -2.14 -1.49 13.33
N ILE A 408 -2.65 -1.79 14.52
CA ILE A 408 -3.30 -3.06 14.83
C ILE A 408 -4.79 -2.85 14.60
N LEU A 409 -5.35 -3.59 13.65
CA LEU A 409 -6.77 -3.49 13.31
C LEU A 409 -7.65 -4.23 14.34
N PRO A 410 -8.92 -3.82 14.51
CA PRO A 410 -9.90 -4.62 15.23
C PRO A 410 -10.23 -5.91 14.48
N ALA A 411 -11.14 -6.71 15.02
CA ALA A 411 -11.60 -7.93 14.35
C ALA A 411 -12.14 -7.60 12.96
N ASP A 412 -11.58 -8.27 11.96
CA ASP A 412 -11.93 -8.05 10.56
C ASP A 412 -13.03 -9.02 10.15
N HIS A 413 -13.91 -8.57 9.27
CA HIS A 413 -14.97 -9.40 8.71
C HIS A 413 -14.67 -9.68 7.24
N GLN A 414 -15.20 -10.78 6.74
CA GLN A 414 -15.23 -11.03 5.31
C GLN A 414 -15.84 -9.83 4.57
N THR A 415 -15.21 -9.46 3.46
CA THR A 415 -15.68 -8.36 2.62
C THR A 415 -16.88 -8.81 1.79
N THR A 416 -17.80 -7.88 1.53
CA THR A 416 -18.91 -8.12 0.60
C THR A 416 -18.44 -7.75 -0.82
N PRO A 417 -18.38 -8.69 -1.77
CA PRO A 417 -18.01 -8.38 -3.14
C PRO A 417 -18.97 -7.37 -3.78
N ASN A 418 -18.46 -6.53 -4.68
CA ASN A 418 -19.27 -5.58 -5.47
C ASN A 418 -19.37 -6.02 -6.95
N ARG A 419 -19.64 -7.30 -7.21
CA ARG A 419 -19.71 -7.88 -8.57
C ARG A 419 -20.94 -8.74 -8.76
#